data_AF-A0A7Y0S1N7-F1
#
_entry.id   AF-A0A7Y0S1N7-F1
#
_cell.length_a   1.000
_cell.length_b   1.000
_cell.length_c   1.000
_cell.angle_alpha   90.00
_cell.angle_beta   90.00
_cell.angle_gamma   90.00
#
_symmetry.space_group_name_H-M   'P 1'
#
loop_
_entity.id
_entity.type
_entity.pdbx_description
1 polymer ?
#
loop_
_entity_poly.entity_id
_entity_poly.type
_entity_poly.pdbx_seq_one_letter_code
_entity_poly.pdbx_strand_id
1 'polypeptide(L)'
;LGLRHSRTSSPERFDIMLLIALMLQLTFWLVGVHSQKQGWDKHFQANTVRNRNVLSTVRLGMEVLRHSGYTITREDLLVAAILLAQN
;
A
#
# COMPACT_ATOMS: atom_id res chain seq x y z
N LEU A 1 2.62 0.62 -14.57
CA LEU A 1 1.53 0.89 -15.53
C LEU A 1 1.02 2.31 -15.26
N GLY A 2 1.35 3.33 -16.07
CA GLY A 2 0.79 4.67 -15.82
C GLY A 2 1.40 5.81 -16.64
N LEU A 3 2.74 5.85 -16.78
CA LEU A 3 3.41 7.03 -17.36
C LEU A 3 3.11 7.23 -18.86
N ARG A 4 2.83 6.14 -19.61
CA ARG A 4 2.39 6.19 -21.01
C ARG A 4 0.93 6.63 -21.20
N HIS A 5 0.13 6.67 -20.14
CA HIS A 5 -1.27 7.13 -20.21
C HIS A 5 -1.45 8.60 -19.85
N SER A 6 -0.38 9.28 -19.41
CA SER A 6 -0.38 10.74 -19.28
C SER A 6 -0.44 11.35 -20.67
N ARG A 7 -1.61 11.87 -21.06
CA ARG A 7 -1.83 12.63 -22.31
C ARG A 7 -1.24 14.06 -22.25
N THR A 8 -0.29 14.31 -21.35
CA THR A 8 0.31 15.61 -21.10
C THR A 8 1.81 15.51 -21.24
N SER A 9 2.37 16.33 -22.14
CA SER A 9 3.82 16.41 -22.44
C SER A 9 4.55 17.52 -21.67
N SER A 10 3.89 18.22 -20.73
CA SER A 10 4.56 19.24 -19.92
C SER A 10 5.25 18.60 -18.69
N PRO A 11 6.56 18.84 -18.48
CA PRO A 11 7.32 18.28 -17.35
C PRO A 11 6.71 18.65 -15.99
N GLU A 12 6.23 19.88 -15.81
CA GLU A 12 5.74 20.32 -14.48
C GLU A 12 4.49 19.53 -14.04
N ARG A 13 3.61 19.17 -14.99
CA ARG A 13 2.42 18.36 -14.67
C ARG A 13 2.82 16.91 -14.38
N PHE A 14 3.87 16.42 -15.03
CA PHE A 14 4.38 15.08 -14.80
C PHE A 14 4.97 14.94 -13.38
N ASP A 15 5.70 15.95 -12.91
CA ASP A 15 6.24 15.98 -11.55
C ASP A 15 5.12 15.97 -10.50
N ILE A 16 4.04 16.72 -10.71
CA ILE A 16 2.86 16.70 -9.82
C ILE A 16 2.20 15.31 -9.82
N MET A 17 2.03 14.68 -10.99
CA MET A 17 1.46 13.34 -11.09
C MET A 17 2.34 12.29 -10.41
N LEU A 18 3.67 12.40 -10.54
CA LEU A 18 4.63 11.54 -9.86
C LEU A 18 4.59 11.73 -8.35
N LEU A 19 4.49 12.97 -7.88
CA LEU A 19 4.36 13.28 -6.45
C LEU A 19 3.10 12.67 -5.86
N ILE A 20 1.95 12.85 -6.54
CA ILE A 20 0.67 12.24 -6.12
C ILE A 20 0.78 10.72 -6.12
N ALA A 21 1.36 10.13 -7.16
CA ALA A 21 1.56 8.68 -7.25
C ALA A 21 2.47 8.16 -6.12
N LEU A 22 3.53 8.89 -5.78
CA LEU A 22 4.43 8.55 -4.69
C LEU A 22 3.73 8.62 -3.33
N MET A 23 2.94 9.66 -3.08
CA MET A 23 2.15 9.80 -1.85
C MET A 23 1.14 8.66 -1.70
N LEU A 24 0.41 8.33 -2.77
CA LEU A 24 -0.51 7.19 -2.79
C LEU A 24 0.21 5.86 -2.53
N GLN A 25 1.35 5.64 -3.18
CA GLN A 25 2.17 4.46 -3.00
C GLN A 25 2.63 4.32 -1.54
N LEU A 26 3.07 5.42 -0.91
CA LEU A 26 3.47 5.45 0.49
C LEU A 26 2.30 5.12 1.42
N THR A 27 1.12 5.69 1.17
CA THR A 27 -0.09 5.38 1.96
C THR A 27 -0.46 3.90 1.87
N PHE A 28 -0.48 3.33 0.67
CA PHE A 28 -0.76 1.89 0.49
C PHE A 28 0.29 1.01 1.16
N TRP A 29 1.54 1.44 1.15
CA TRP A 29 2.62 0.70 1.81
C TRP A 29 2.45 0.72 3.33
N LEU A 30 2.17 1.87 3.95
CA LEU A 30 1.93 1.98 5.40
C LEU A 30 0.78 1.08 5.86
N VAL A 31 -0.34 1.13 5.13
CA VAL A 31 -1.50 0.25 5.37
C VAL A 31 -1.13 -1.22 5.20
N GLY A 32 -0.33 -1.53 4.17
CA GLY A 32 0.18 -2.88 3.92
C GLY A 32 1.06 -3.42 5.05
N VAL A 33 1.96 -2.61 5.60
CA VAL A 33 2.85 -3.00 6.71
C VAL A 33 2.03 -3.32 7.96
N HIS A 34 1.06 -2.47 8.30
CA HIS A 34 0.13 -2.74 9.39
C HIS A 34 -0.62 -4.06 9.16
N SER A 35 -1.15 -4.25 7.95
CA SER A 35 -1.91 -5.45 7.58
C SER A 35 -1.08 -6.73 7.62
N GLN A 36 0.21 -6.66 7.27
CA GLN A 36 1.15 -7.79 7.40
C GLN A 36 1.38 -8.14 8.86
N LYS A 37 1.51 -7.15 9.76
CA LYS A 37 1.65 -7.41 11.20
C LYS A 37 0.42 -8.07 11.80
N GLN A 38 -0.77 -7.68 11.33
CA GLN A 38 -2.03 -8.30 11.74
C GLN A 38 -2.27 -9.67 11.09
N GLY A 39 -1.42 -10.11 10.16
CA GLY A 39 -1.56 -11.40 9.46
C GLY A 39 -2.70 -11.46 8.46
N TRP A 40 -3.22 -10.30 8.03
CA TRP A 40 -4.34 -10.21 7.07
C TRP A 40 -3.94 -10.65 5.66
N ASP A 41 -2.64 -10.70 5.36
CA ASP A 41 -2.11 -11.22 4.11
C ASP A 41 -2.63 -12.62 3.79
N LYS A 42 -2.85 -13.46 4.82
CA LYS A 42 -3.39 -14.81 4.69
C LYS A 42 -4.86 -14.85 4.28
N HIS A 43 -5.62 -13.81 4.57
CA HIS A 43 -7.04 -13.71 4.19
C HIS A 43 -7.21 -13.47 2.67
N PHE A 44 -6.20 -12.87 2.05
CA PHE A 44 -6.17 -12.58 0.61
C PHE A 44 -5.41 -13.64 -0.20
N GLN A 45 -4.91 -14.69 0.45
CA GLN A 45 -4.24 -15.80 -0.22
C GLN A 45 -5.25 -16.89 -0.56
N ALA A 46 -5.45 -17.12 -1.86
CA ALA A 46 -6.18 -18.30 -2.36
C ALA A 46 -5.33 -19.58 -2.34
N ASN A 47 -4.00 -19.45 -2.20
CA ASN A 47 -3.09 -20.59 -2.16
C ASN A 47 -3.06 -21.25 -0.79
N THR A 48 -2.97 -22.57 -0.76
CA THR A 48 -2.89 -23.39 0.46
C THR A 48 -1.56 -23.20 1.20
N VAL A 49 -0.49 -22.77 0.51
CA VAL A 49 0.82 -22.50 1.09
C VAL A 49 0.84 -21.09 1.70
N ARG A 50 0.79 -21.02 3.03
CA ARG A 50 0.81 -19.76 3.81
C ARG A 50 2.17 -19.42 4.42
N ASN A 51 3.23 -20.13 4.01
CA ASN A 51 4.57 -19.99 4.59
C ASN A 51 5.39 -18.83 3.98
N ARG A 52 4.82 -18.11 3.00
CA ARG A 52 5.46 -17.00 2.31
C ARG A 52 4.44 -15.91 1.99
N ASN A 53 4.89 -14.66 2.00
CA ASN A 53 4.08 -13.54 1.52
C ASN A 53 3.94 -13.64 0.01
N VAL A 54 2.71 -13.79 -0.49
CA VAL A 54 2.41 -13.91 -1.93
C VAL A 54 2.06 -12.55 -2.55
N LEU A 55 1.45 -11.65 -1.77
CA LEU A 55 1.17 -10.27 -2.17
C LEU A 55 2.31 -9.35 -1.73
N SER A 56 2.64 -8.37 -2.58
CA SER A 56 3.47 -7.24 -2.15
C SER A 56 2.74 -6.43 -1.08
N THR A 57 3.48 -5.79 -0.18
CA THR A 57 2.94 -4.97 0.92
C THR A 57 1.96 -3.91 0.39
N VAL A 58 2.29 -3.26 -0.72
CA VAL A 58 1.43 -2.25 -1.37
C VAL A 58 0.14 -2.88 -1.90
N ARG A 59 0.23 -4.07 -2.51
CA ARG A 59 -0.96 -4.78 -3.02
C ARG A 59 -1.88 -5.19 -1.89
N LEU A 60 -1.31 -5.67 -0.78
CA LEU A 60 -2.07 -5.98 0.42
C LEU A 60 -2.78 -4.73 0.96
N GLY A 61 -2.07 -3.60 1.09
CA GLY A 61 -2.66 -2.37 1.58
C GLY A 61 -3.80 -1.86 0.69
N MET A 62 -3.66 -1.98 -0.63
CA MET A 62 -4.75 -1.68 -1.56
C MET A 62 -5.98 -2.58 -1.36
N GLU A 63 -5.79 -3.89 -1.19
CA GLU A 63 -6.92 -4.81 -0.98
C GLU A 63 -7.60 -4.56 0.38
N VAL A 64 -6.81 -4.32 1.44
CA VAL A 64 -7.35 -4.00 2.77
C VAL A 64 -8.22 -2.73 2.74
N LEU A 65 -7.79 -1.67 2.04
CA LEU A 65 -8.60 -0.46 1.89
C LEU A 65 -9.83 -0.64 1.00
N ARG A 66 -9.85 -1.63 0.11
CA ARG A 66 -11.00 -1.94 -0.75
C ARG A 66 -12.10 -2.71 -0.02
N HIS A 67 -11.76 -3.39 1.08
CA HIS A 67 -12.69 -4.21 1.83
C HIS A 67 -13.08 -3.53 3.15
N SER A 68 -14.37 -3.28 3.35
CA SER A 68 -14.91 -2.65 4.57
C SER A 68 -14.78 -3.49 5.84
N GLY A 69 -14.33 -4.75 5.72
CA GLY A 69 -14.11 -5.65 6.86
C GLY A 69 -12.83 -5.38 7.64
N TYR A 70 -11.99 -4.43 7.19
CA TYR A 70 -10.74 -4.08 7.84
C TYR A 70 -10.75 -2.62 8.26
N THR A 71 -10.81 -2.38 9.57
CA THR A 71 -10.72 -1.05 10.16
C THR A 71 -9.28 -0.72 10.50
N ILE A 72 -8.76 0.35 9.91
CA ILE A 72 -7.45 0.91 10.23
C ILE A 72 -7.68 2.26 10.92
N THR A 73 -7.18 2.38 12.15
CA THR A 73 -7.26 3.63 12.91
C THR A 73 -6.06 4.52 12.63
N ARG A 74 -6.12 5.79 13.08
CA ARG A 74 -4.98 6.71 12.95
C ARG A 74 -3.77 6.25 13.77
N GLU A 75 -4.00 5.61 14.91
CA GLU A 75 -2.96 5.08 15.78
C GLU A 75 -2.19 3.94 15.09
N ASP A 76 -2.91 3.07 14.38
CA ASP A 76 -2.33 1.98 13.59
C ASP A 76 -1.36 2.50 12.51
N LEU A 77 -1.71 3.61 11.87
CA LEU A 77 -0.87 4.28 10.89
C LEU A 77 0.35 4.95 11.51
N LEU A 78 0.21 5.53 12.71
CA LEU A 78 1.35 6.10 13.44
C LEU A 78 2.35 5.01 13.84
N VAL A 79 1.86 3.87 14.32
CA VAL A 79 2.71 2.71 14.63
C VAL A 79 3.42 2.22 13.36
N ALA A 80 2.71 2.10 12.24
CA ALA A 80 3.33 1.74 10.95
C ALA A 80 4.40 2.74 10.49
N ALA A 81 4.19 4.04 10.72
CA ALA A 81 5.14 5.09 10.38
C ALA A 81 6.38 5.08 11.30
N ILE A 82 6.22 4.81 12.60
CA ILE A 82 7.35 4.64 13.53
C ILE A 82 8.20 3.44 13.09
N LEU A 83 7.56 2.35 12.68
CA LEU A 83 8.26 1.16 12.19
C LEU A 83 9.02 1.42 10.89
N LEU A 84 8.50 2.29 10.01
CA LEU A 84 9.24 2.77 8.85
C LEU A 84 10.50 3.55 9.28
N ALA A 85 10.38 4.44 10.26
CA ALA A 85 11.50 5.26 10.71
C ALA A 85 12.60 4.47 11.46
N GLN A 86 12.31 3.25 11.90
CA GLN A 86 13.22 2.37 12.64
C GLN A 86 13.95 1.33 11.77
N ASN A 87 13.60 1.24 10.48
CA ASN A 87 14.14 0.25 9.55
C ASN A 87 15.05 0.90 8.51
#